data_AF-A0A351NWX8-F1
#
_entry.id   AF-A0A351NWX8-F1
#
_cell.length_a   1.000
_cell.length_b   1.000
_cell.length_c   1.000
_cell.angle_alpha   90.00
_cell.angle_beta   90.00
_cell.angle_gamma   90.00
#
_symmetry.space_group_name_H-M   'P 1'
#
loop_
_entity.id
_entity.type
_entity.pdbx_description
1 polymer ?
#
loop_
_entity_poly.entity_id
_entity_poly.type
_entity_poly.pdbx_seq_one_letter_code
_entity_poly.pdbx_strand_id
1 'polypeptide(L)'
;MAIIFSATPLFDAHKRFVRLPAGMKMFDDYPDCAIFIEQLRANIPDVDDDVLHTQAFLKSYSRKSEATYRGYRNEVERLLLWAWTIAGKSVIQLKRPDLEAYFDFV
;
A
#
# COMPACT_ATOMS: atom_id res chain seq x y z
N MET A 1 -22.40 1.62 13.63
CA MET A 1 -22.22 0.79 12.40
C MET A 1 -20.75 0.41 12.34
N ALA A 2 -20.44 -0.89 12.31
CA ALA A 2 -19.05 -1.31 12.06
C ALA A 2 -18.68 -0.92 10.64
N ILE A 3 -17.59 -0.16 10.47
CA ILE A 3 -17.05 0.14 9.15
C ILE A 3 -16.55 -1.19 8.58
N ILE A 4 -17.11 -1.64 7.45
CA ILE A 4 -16.65 -2.85 6.77
C ILE A 4 -15.33 -2.49 6.10
N PHE A 5 -14.22 -2.93 6.68
CA PHE A 5 -12.89 -2.76 6.13
C PHE A 5 -12.67 -3.77 5.00
N SER A 6 -12.88 -3.34 3.76
CA SER A 6 -12.53 -4.13 2.57
C SER A 6 -11.15 -3.70 2.10
N ALA A 7 -10.14 -4.49 2.48
CA ALA A 7 -8.76 -4.27 2.10
C ALA A 7 -8.10 -5.61 1.78
N THR A 8 -7.08 -5.57 0.94
CA THR A 8 -6.26 -6.73 0.57
C THR A 8 -4.78 -6.44 0.77
N PRO A 9 -3.95 -7.41 1.19
CA PRO A 9 -2.50 -7.22 1.26
C PRO A 9 -1.91 -6.84 -0.10
N LEU A 10 -1.07 -5.81 -0.15
CA LEU A 10 -0.56 -5.25 -1.42
C LEU A 10 0.82 -5.81 -1.78
N PHE A 11 1.69 -5.96 -0.78
CA PHE A 11 3.09 -6.33 -0.98
C PHE A 11 3.39 -7.70 -0.37
N ASP A 12 3.96 -8.62 -1.13
CA ASP A 12 4.25 -9.97 -0.64
C ASP A 12 5.41 -10.00 0.39
N ALA A 13 5.66 -11.16 0.97
CA ALA A 13 6.86 -11.47 1.72
C ALA A 13 8.12 -11.23 0.87
N HIS A 14 9.21 -10.87 1.56
CA HIS A 14 10.49 -10.47 0.95
C HIS A 14 10.95 -11.42 -0.17
N LYS A 15 10.96 -12.72 0.09
CA LYS A 15 11.42 -13.76 -0.84
C LYS A 15 10.71 -13.73 -2.20
N ARG A 16 9.41 -13.44 -2.20
CA ARG A 16 8.60 -13.34 -3.43
C ARG A 16 8.73 -11.93 -4.02
N PHE A 17 8.58 -10.90 -3.20
CA PHE A 17 8.60 -9.50 -3.63
C PHE A 17 9.84 -9.11 -4.45
N VAL A 18 11.03 -9.56 -4.04
CA VAL A 18 12.28 -9.23 -4.76
C VAL A 18 12.35 -9.84 -6.17
N ARG A 19 11.51 -10.83 -6.49
CA ARG A 19 11.45 -11.50 -7.80
C ARG A 19 10.31 -11.01 -8.67
N LEU A 20 9.38 -10.23 -8.10
CA LEU A 20 8.24 -9.70 -8.84
C LEU A 20 8.69 -8.68 -9.89
N PRO A 21 7.99 -8.60 -11.04
CA PRO A 21 8.24 -7.57 -12.03
C PRO A 21 8.05 -6.17 -11.42
N ALA A 22 8.65 -5.16 -12.06
CA ALA A 22 8.46 -3.78 -11.67
C ALA A 22 7.13 -3.22 -12.18
N GLY A 23 6.66 -2.18 -11.51
CA GLY A 23 5.42 -1.51 -11.85
C GLY A 23 4.17 -2.34 -11.52
N MET A 24 3.07 -2.00 -12.18
CA MET A 24 1.77 -2.63 -11.98
C MET A 24 1.71 -4.11 -12.37
N LYS A 25 2.64 -4.56 -13.23
CA LYS A 25 2.78 -5.99 -13.57
C LYS A 25 3.03 -6.88 -12.36
N MET A 26 3.43 -6.32 -11.22
CA MET A 26 3.60 -7.12 -10.00
C MET A 26 2.30 -7.77 -9.52
N PHE A 27 1.14 -7.24 -9.92
CA PHE A 27 -0.18 -7.73 -9.53
C PHE A 27 -0.78 -8.75 -10.52
N ASP A 28 -0.09 -9.08 -11.62
CA ASP A 28 -0.59 -10.04 -12.62
C ASP A 28 -0.91 -11.42 -11.97
N ASP A 29 -0.15 -11.81 -10.95
CA ASP A 29 -0.35 -13.04 -10.16
C ASP A 29 -1.29 -12.85 -8.94
N TYR A 30 -1.83 -11.65 -8.72
CA TYR A 30 -2.59 -11.26 -7.51
C TYR A 30 -3.94 -10.61 -7.91
N PRO A 31 -4.94 -11.41 -8.31
CA PRO A 31 -6.20 -10.89 -8.87
C PRO A 31 -6.97 -10.02 -7.87
N ASP A 32 -6.98 -10.38 -6.58
CA ASP A 32 -7.68 -9.60 -5.55
C ASP A 32 -7.07 -8.21 -5.38
N CYS A 33 -5.73 -8.11 -5.44
CA CYS A 33 -5.00 -6.85 -5.38
C CYS A 33 -5.25 -5.99 -6.62
N ALA A 34 -5.23 -6.62 -7.80
CA ALA A 34 -5.50 -5.93 -9.06
C ALA A 34 -6.92 -5.35 -9.08
N ILE A 35 -7.92 -6.14 -8.65
CA ILE A 35 -9.32 -5.69 -8.55
C ILE A 35 -9.45 -4.55 -7.53
N PHE A 36 -8.82 -4.68 -6.37
CA PHE A 36 -8.87 -3.65 -5.34
C PHE A 36 -8.28 -2.31 -5.82
N ILE A 37 -7.10 -2.34 -6.45
CA ILE A 37 -6.47 -1.13 -7.01
C ILE A 37 -7.34 -0.53 -8.12
N GLU A 38 -7.91 -1.36 -8.99
CA GLU A 38 -8.81 -0.89 -10.04
C GLU A 38 -10.05 -0.18 -9.48
N GLN A 39 -10.64 -0.69 -8.40
CA GLN A 39 -11.75 -0.03 -7.72
C GLN A 39 -11.36 1.32 -7.11
N LEU A 40 -10.15 1.42 -6.57
CA LEU A 40 -9.65 2.65 -5.97
C LEU A 40 -9.39 3.75 -7.01
N ARG A 41 -8.93 3.39 -8.22
CA ARG A 41 -8.66 4.35 -9.31
C ARG A 41 -9.84 5.25 -9.64
N ALA A 42 -11.06 4.77 -9.45
CA ALA A 42 -12.28 5.54 -9.69
C ALA A 42 -12.41 6.77 -8.77
N ASN A 43 -11.86 6.70 -7.55
CA ASN A 43 -12.01 7.72 -6.52
C ASN A 43 -10.68 8.39 -6.14
N ILE A 44 -9.55 7.72 -6.38
CA ILE A 44 -8.20 8.16 -6.00
C ILE A 44 -7.31 8.06 -7.25
N PRO A 45 -7.21 9.13 -8.05
CA PRO A 45 -6.43 9.12 -9.30
C PRO A 45 -4.95 8.79 -9.08
N ASP A 46 -4.39 9.16 -7.93
CA ASP A 46 -2.98 8.98 -7.59
C ASP A 46 -2.66 7.59 -6.99
N VAL A 47 -3.63 6.66 -6.94
CA VAL A 47 -3.44 5.32 -6.32
C VAL A 47 -2.32 4.54 -7.00
N ASP A 48 -2.18 4.70 -8.31
CA ASP A 48 -1.14 4.02 -9.06
C ASP A 48 0.25 4.51 -8.65
N ASP A 49 0.41 5.83 -8.54
CA ASP A 49 1.66 6.45 -8.12
C ASP A 49 2.01 6.11 -6.67
N ASP A 50 1.02 6.09 -5.77
CA ASP A 50 1.21 5.64 -4.38
C ASP A 50 1.82 4.22 -4.33
N VAL A 51 1.28 3.31 -5.14
CA VAL A 51 1.78 1.93 -5.26
C VAL A 51 3.19 1.88 -5.85
N LEU A 52 3.44 2.62 -6.94
CA LEU A 52 4.73 2.63 -7.64
C LEU A 52 5.84 3.18 -6.76
N HIS A 53 5.59 4.32 -6.08
CA HIS A 53 6.53 4.92 -5.15
C HIS A 53 6.82 3.99 -3.97
N THR A 54 5.79 3.34 -3.43
CA THR A 54 5.95 2.37 -2.34
C THR A 54 6.74 1.14 -2.79
N GLN A 55 6.48 0.62 -3.99
CA GLN A 55 7.26 -0.49 -4.56
C GLN A 55 8.75 -0.09 -4.69
N ALA A 56 9.04 1.11 -5.21
CA ALA A 56 10.40 1.60 -5.36
C ALA A 56 11.12 1.76 -4.00
N PHE A 57 10.42 2.33 -3.02
CA PHE A 57 10.91 2.45 -1.64
C PHE A 57 11.24 1.06 -1.05
N LEU A 58 10.30 0.12 -1.10
CA LEU A 58 10.50 -1.23 -0.57
C LEU A 58 11.63 -1.99 -1.30
N LYS A 59 11.75 -1.85 -2.63
CA LYS A 59 12.85 -2.44 -3.42
C LYS A 59 14.22 -1.86 -3.03
N SER A 60 14.27 -0.60 -2.58
CA SER A 60 15.51 0.05 -2.15
C SER A 60 16.03 -0.54 -0.83
N TYR A 61 15.12 -0.93 0.07
CA TYR A 61 15.46 -1.49 1.37
C TYR A 61 15.45 -3.02 1.43
N SER A 62 14.89 -3.70 0.43
CA SER A 62 14.90 -5.17 0.35
C SER A 62 16.28 -5.78 0.12
N ARG A 63 17.24 -5.03 -0.42
CA ARG A 63 18.58 -5.54 -0.71
C ARG A 63 19.47 -5.73 0.51
N LYS A 64 19.26 -4.93 1.57
CA LYS A 64 20.17 -4.86 2.72
C LYS A 64 19.74 -5.78 3.87
N SER A 65 18.44 -5.90 4.12
CA SER A 65 17.93 -6.63 5.28
C SER A 65 16.46 -7.02 5.07
N GLU A 66 16.18 -8.31 5.16
CA GLU A 66 14.80 -8.84 5.15
C GLU A 66 14.00 -8.31 6.36
N ALA A 67 14.65 -8.15 7.52
CA ALA A 67 14.01 -7.59 8.71
C ALA A 67 13.60 -6.12 8.51
N THR A 68 14.45 -5.31 7.87
CA THR A 68 14.16 -3.92 7.54
C THR A 68 13.04 -3.82 6.51
N TYR A 69 13.09 -4.65 5.46
CA TYR A 69 12.00 -4.75 4.49
C TYR A 69 10.67 -5.07 5.16
N ARG A 70 10.64 -6.08 6.04
CA ARG A 70 9.40 -6.48 6.72
C ARG A 70 8.83 -5.36 7.59
N GLY A 71 9.69 -4.67 8.35
CA GLY A 71 9.27 -3.52 9.16
C GLY A 71 8.65 -2.42 8.29
N TYR A 72 9.33 -2.02 7.22
CA TYR A 72 8.83 -1.00 6.31
C TYR A 72 7.58 -1.43 5.57
N ARG A 73 7.53 -2.63 5.00
CA ARG A 73 6.38 -3.19 4.29
C ARG A 73 5.13 -3.15 5.15
N ASN A 74 5.23 -3.52 6.42
CA ASN A 74 4.08 -3.51 7.33
C ASN A 74 3.55 -2.09 7.58
N GLU A 75 4.44 -1.14 7.87
CA GLU A 75 4.02 0.23 8.20
C GLU A 75 3.49 0.99 6.99
N VAL A 76 4.14 0.87 5.82
CA VAL A 76 3.68 1.54 4.60
C VAL A 76 2.39 0.94 4.08
N GLU A 77 2.22 -0.39 4.13
CA GLU A 77 0.98 -1.03 3.71
C GLU A 77 -0.17 -0.64 4.64
N ARG A 78 0.05 -0.59 5.97
CA ARG A 78 -0.97 -0.14 6.92
C ARG A 78 -1.42 1.29 6.60
N LEU A 79 -0.48 2.20 6.36
CA LEU A 79 -0.79 3.59 6.03
C LEU A 79 -1.55 3.70 4.70
N LEU A 80 -1.13 2.97 3.66
CA LEU A 80 -1.82 2.98 2.36
C LEU A 80 -3.25 2.48 2.48
N LEU A 81 -3.45 1.33 3.13
CA LEU A 81 -4.79 0.75 3.28
C LEU A 81 -5.70 1.67 4.10
N TRP A 82 -5.19 2.30 5.16
CA TRP A 82 -5.96 3.29 5.91
C TRP A 82 -6.27 4.53 5.06
N ALA A 83 -5.28 5.07 4.36
CA ALA A 83 -5.44 6.28 3.54
C ALA A 83 -6.51 6.07 2.46
N TRP A 84 -6.47 4.92 1.78
CA TRP A 84 -7.39 4.64 0.68
C TRP A 84 -8.79 4.24 1.16
N THR A 85 -8.90 3.43 2.21
CA THR A 85 -10.21 2.83 2.60
C THR A 85 -10.94 3.61 3.69
N ILE A 86 -10.23 4.36 4.53
CA ILE A 86 -10.82 5.14 5.63
C ILE A 86 -10.79 6.63 5.30
N ALA A 87 -9.62 7.18 4.95
CA ALA A 87 -9.52 8.60 4.61
C ALA A 87 -10.05 8.92 3.19
N GLY A 88 -10.10 7.93 2.31
CA GLY A 88 -10.53 8.09 0.91
C GLY A 88 -9.58 8.98 0.10
N LYS A 89 -8.28 8.98 0.44
CA LYS A 89 -7.27 9.89 -0.13
C LYS A 89 -6.02 9.12 -0.52
N SER A 90 -5.29 9.66 -1.49
CA SER A 90 -3.90 9.25 -1.71
C SER A 90 -3.03 9.63 -0.51
N VAL A 91 -1.98 8.85 -0.26
CA VAL A 91 -1.05 9.11 0.85
C VAL A 91 -0.35 10.46 0.73
N ILE A 92 -0.10 10.95 -0.50
CA ILE A 92 0.53 12.25 -0.73
C ILE A 92 -0.39 13.44 -0.42
N GLN A 93 -1.70 13.19 -0.27
CA GLN A 93 -2.70 14.22 0.03
C GLN A 93 -3.00 14.33 1.54
N LEU A 94 -2.44 13.44 2.37
CA LEU A 94 -2.66 13.44 3.82
C LEU A 94 -2.09 14.71 4.46
N LYS A 95 -2.90 15.33 5.31
CA LYS A 95 -2.52 16.50 6.11
C LYS A 95 -2.38 16.11 7.56
N ARG A 96 -1.89 17.04 8.40
CA ARG A 96 -1.76 16.81 9.85
C ARG A 96 -3.02 16.21 10.50
N PRO A 97 -4.26 16.71 10.26
CA PRO A 97 -5.44 16.11 10.89
C PRO A 97 -5.70 14.67 10.43
N ASP A 98 -5.34 14.32 9.19
CA ASP A 98 -5.46 12.95 8.69
C ASP A 98 -4.44 12.04 9.40
N LEU A 99 -3.22 12.52 9.62
CA LEU A 99 -2.21 11.76 10.35
C LEU A 99 -2.58 11.56 11.82
N GLU A 100 -3.15 12.57 12.48
CA GLU A 100 -3.68 12.46 13.84
C GLU A 100 -4.78 11.39 13.89
N ALA A 101 -5.73 11.41 12.94
CA ALA A 101 -6.77 10.39 12.84
C ALA A 101 -6.23 8.97 12.54
N TYR A 102 -5.13 8.86 11.78
CA TYR A 102 -4.45 7.59 11.55
C TYR A 102 -3.84 7.04 12.85
N PHE A 103 -3.15 7.89 13.62
CA PHE A 103 -2.57 7.48 14.90
C PHE A 103 -3.62 7.11 15.95
N ASP A 104 -4.78 7.78 15.95
CA ASP A 104 -5.90 7.41 16.84
C ASP A 104 -6.57 6.09 16.43
N PHE A 105 -6.40 5.65 15.18
CA PHE A 105 -6.99 4.42 14.67
C PHE A 105 -6.16 3.15 14.96
N VAL A 106 -4.83 3.26 15.00
CA VAL A 106 -3.87 2.14 15.10
C VAL A 106 -3.51 1.82 16.54
#